data_AF-A0A3A6G519-F1
#
_entry.id   AF-A0A3A6G519-F1
#
_cell.length_a   1.000
_cell.length_b   1.000
_cell.length_c   1.000
_cell.angle_alpha   90.00
_cell.angle_beta   90.00
_cell.angle_gamma   90.00
#
_symmetry.space_group_name_H-M   'P 1'
#
loop_
_entity.id
_entity.type
_entity.pdbx_description
1 polymer ?
#
loop_
_entity_poly.entity_id
_entity_poly.type
_entity_poly.pdbx_seq_one_letter_code
_entity_poly.pdbx_strand_id
1 'polypeptide(L)'
;MKSISIDIETFSSVSLQKSGVYRYAESEDFEILLFGYSVDGGEVKVVDLAMGEKIPDDIIVALTDDEVIKWAFNAQFERVCLSRYLRDNGVSLKSRNRSGT
;
A
#
# COMPACT_ATOMS: atom_id res chain seq x y z
N MET A 1 -11.07 -1.07 -13.64
CA MET A 1 -9.92 -0.21 -13.33
C MET A 1 -8.75 -0.70 -14.16
N LYS A 2 -8.03 0.20 -14.86
CA LYS A 2 -6.79 -0.15 -15.59
C LYS A 2 -5.56 0.24 -14.79
N SER A 3 -5.60 1.38 -14.09
CA SER A 3 -4.53 1.84 -13.24
C SER A 3 -5.02 2.59 -12.02
N ILE A 4 -4.20 2.57 -10.97
CA ILE A 4 -4.41 3.36 -9.76
C ILE A 4 -3.12 4.11 -9.42
N SER A 5 -3.21 5.42 -9.27
CA SER A 5 -2.15 6.24 -8.69
C SER A 5 -2.30 6.24 -7.18
N ILE A 6 -1.20 6.04 -6.46
CA ILE A 6 -1.17 5.84 -5.01
C ILE A 6 -0.19 6.82 -4.40
N ASP A 7 -0.56 7.35 -3.23
CA ASP A 7 0.33 8.03 -2.31
C ASP A 7 -0.08 7.71 -0.87
N ILE A 8 0.88 7.61 0.06
CA ILE A 8 0.59 7.25 1.46
C ILE A 8 1.37 8.10 2.44
N GLU A 9 0.72 8.41 3.56
CA GLU A 9 1.37 8.99 4.72
C GLU A 9 1.47 7.94 5.81
N THR A 10 2.62 7.85 6.47
CA THR A 10 2.92 6.73 7.39
C THR A 10 3.59 7.21 8.67
N PHE A 11 3.43 6.41 9.72
CA PHE A 11 4.13 6.55 10.98
C PHE A 11 4.92 5.27 11.30
N SER A 12 6.07 5.46 11.94
CA SER A 12 6.90 4.42 12.57
C SER A 12 7.88 5.12 13.51
N SER A 13 8.14 4.56 14.69
CA SER A 13 9.22 5.05 15.55
C SER A 13 10.62 4.81 14.94
N VAL A 14 10.73 3.91 13.97
CA VAL A 14 11.97 3.64 13.26
C VAL A 14 12.25 4.73 12.22
N SER A 15 13.49 5.20 12.14
CA SER A 15 13.88 6.18 11.12
C SER A 15 13.98 5.54 9.74
N LEU A 16 13.14 5.97 8.79
CA LEU A 16 13.18 5.53 7.38
C LEU A 16 14.55 5.76 6.75
N GLN A 17 15.13 6.95 6.95
CA GLN A 17 16.40 7.35 6.37
C GLN A 17 17.58 6.48 6.85
N LYS A 18 17.54 6.00 8.09
CA LYS A 18 18.62 5.20 8.68
C LYS A 18 18.44 3.70 8.48
N SER A 19 17.19 3.23 8.45
CA SER A 19 16.87 1.80 8.52
C SER A 19 16.41 1.21 7.19
N GLY A 20 16.02 2.06 6.23
CA GLY A 20 15.39 1.63 4.99
C GLY A 20 13.94 1.17 5.19
N VAL A 21 13.22 1.02 4.08
CA VAL A 21 11.75 0.80 4.12
C VAL A 21 11.33 -0.50 4.80
N TYR A 22 12.07 -1.59 4.65
CA TYR A 22 11.66 -2.88 5.21
C TYR A 22 11.59 -2.82 6.74
N ARG A 23 12.67 -2.38 7.40
CA ARG A 23 12.69 -2.20 8.86
C ARG A 23 11.72 -1.13 9.34
N TYR A 24 11.52 -0.08 8.54
CA TYR A 24 10.54 0.96 8.82
C TYR A 24 9.11 0.40 8.91
N ALA A 25 8.71 -0.37 7.89
CA ALA A 25 7.38 -0.98 7.79
C ALA A 25 7.18 -2.22 8.68
N GLU A 26 8.27 -2.87 9.11
CA GLU A 26 8.22 -4.01 10.04
C GLU A 26 8.09 -3.59 11.51
N SER A 27 8.22 -2.30 11.84
CA SER A 27 8.03 -1.83 13.21
C SER A 27 6.68 -2.26 13.77
N GLU A 28 6.63 -2.50 15.08
CA GLU A 28 5.40 -2.91 15.78
C GLU A 28 4.36 -1.78 15.77
N ASP A 29 4.82 -0.53 15.83
CA ASP A 29 4.02 0.70 15.80
C ASP A 29 3.89 1.30 14.39
N PHE A 30 4.20 0.53 13.34
CA PHE A 30 4.04 1.01 11.97
C PHE A 30 2.55 1.17 11.63
N GLU A 31 2.18 2.34 11.11
CA GLU A 31 0.81 2.64 10.68
C GLU A 31 0.82 3.39 9.34
N ILE A 32 -0.16 3.08 8.48
CA ILE A 32 -0.53 3.98 7.38
C ILE A 32 -1.59 4.93 7.93
N LEU A 33 -1.32 6.23 7.88
CA LEU A 33 -2.18 7.27 8.41
C LEU A 33 -3.21 7.72 7.36
N LEU A 34 -2.73 8.01 6.16
CA LEU A 34 -3.56 8.45 5.03
C LEU A 34 -3.26 7.58 3.81
N PHE A 35 -4.30 7.25 3.06
CA PHE A 35 -4.20 6.58 1.77
C PHE A 35 -4.85 7.43 0.69
N GLY A 36 -4.01 8.08 -0.12
CA GLY A 36 -4.43 8.84 -1.29
C GLY A 36 -4.45 7.96 -2.53
N TYR A 37 -5.51 8.05 -3.32
CA TYR A 37 -5.59 7.32 -4.59
C TYR A 37 -6.37 8.05 -5.67
N SER A 38 -6.02 7.79 -6.93
CA SER A 38 -6.79 8.19 -8.11
C SER A 38 -6.93 7.01 -9.06
N VAL A 39 -8.17 6.73 -9.44
CA VAL A 39 -8.53 5.62 -10.34
C VAL A 39 -8.54 6.13 -11.77
N ASP A 40 -7.76 5.48 -12.65
CA ASP A 40 -7.71 5.76 -14.09
C ASP A 40 -7.49 7.26 -14.43
N GLY A 41 -6.74 7.98 -13.57
CA GLY A 41 -6.45 9.42 -13.72
C GLY A 41 -7.62 10.34 -13.35
N GLY A 42 -8.65 9.81 -12.70
CA GLY A 42 -9.80 10.56 -12.23
C GLY A 42 -9.55 11.35 -10.94
N GLU A 43 -10.64 11.71 -10.26
CA GLU A 43 -10.60 12.45 -9.00
C GLU A 43 -9.74 11.75 -7.95
N VAL A 44 -8.92 12.54 -7.24
CA VAL A 44 -8.14 12.07 -6.10
C VAL A 44 -9.06 11.93 -4.90
N LYS A 45 -9.01 10.76 -4.26
CA LYS A 45 -9.69 10.46 -3.01
C LYS A 45 -8.64 10.21 -1.93
N VAL A 46 -8.95 10.60 -0.71
CA VAL A 46 -8.09 10.37 0.46
C VAL A 46 -8.92 9.62 1.48
N VAL A 47 -8.36 8.53 2.01
CA VAL A 47 -8.92 7.74 3.10
C VAL A 47 -8.12 8.04 4.37
N ASP A 48 -8.79 8.52 5.41
CA ASP A 48 -8.21 8.82 6.72
C ASP A 48 -8.24 7.58 7.62
N LEU A 49 -7.23 6.72 7.44
CA LEU A 49 -7.08 5.48 8.18
C LEU A 49 -6.82 5.73 9.68
N ALA A 50 -6.13 6.83 10.02
CA ALA A 50 -5.89 7.23 11.40
C ALA A 50 -7.19 7.57 12.15
N MET A 51 -8.22 8.06 11.44
CA MET A 51 -9.56 8.30 11.97
C MET A 51 -10.51 7.11 11.82
N GLY A 52 -9.99 5.94 11.40
CA GLY A 52 -10.76 4.69 11.31
C GLY A 52 -11.59 4.56 10.03
N GLU A 53 -11.37 5.40 9.02
CA GLU A 53 -11.90 5.13 7.69
C GLU A 53 -11.30 3.83 7.12
N LYS A 54 -11.96 3.27 6.11
CA LYS A 54 -11.54 2.03 5.47
C LYS A 54 -11.33 2.25 4.00
N ILE A 55 -10.25 1.66 3.48
CA ILE A 55 -10.04 1.58 2.03
C ILE A 55 -11.21 0.79 1.44
N PRO A 56 -11.91 1.32 0.41
CA PRO A 56 -13.01 0.61 -0.22
C PRO A 56 -12.59 -0.75 -0.79
N ASP A 57 -13.49 -1.74 -0.75
CA ASP A 57 -13.19 -3.13 -1.14
C ASP A 57 -12.72 -3.25 -2.59
N ASP A 58 -13.28 -2.48 -3.51
CA ASP A 58 -12.87 -2.45 -4.92
C ASP A 58 -11.42 -1.95 -5.09
N ILE A 59 -10.98 -1.04 -4.22
CA ILE A 59 -9.60 -0.57 -4.18
C ILE A 59 -8.67 -1.62 -3.57
N ILE A 60 -9.09 -2.32 -2.50
CA ILE A 60 -8.33 -3.45 -1.95
C ILE A 60 -8.12 -4.55 -3.00
N VAL A 61 -9.16 -4.88 -3.77
CA VAL A 61 -9.06 -5.83 -4.88
C VAL A 61 -8.07 -5.31 -5.92
N ALA A 62 -8.17 -4.05 -6.33
CA ALA A 62 -7.25 -3.46 -7.30
C ALA A 62 -5.78 -3.47 -6.85
N LEU A 63 -5.50 -3.29 -5.56
CA LEU A 63 -4.14 -3.35 -5.00
C LEU A 63 -3.49 -4.74 -5.15
N THR A 64 -4.30 -5.81 -5.26
CA THR A 64 -3.83 -7.20 -5.36
C THR A 64 -4.05 -7.85 -6.72
N ASP A 65 -4.70 -7.14 -7.65
CA ASP A 65 -4.98 -7.62 -9.01
C ASP A 65 -3.78 -7.37 -9.95
N ASP A 66 -3.19 -8.42 -10.49
CA ASP A 66 -2.02 -8.33 -11.40
C ASP A 66 -2.35 -7.60 -12.71
N GLU A 67 -3.62 -7.49 -13.09
CA GLU A 67 -4.07 -6.78 -14.30
C GLU A 67 -4.19 -5.25 -14.09
N VAL A 68 -4.14 -4.78 -12.84
CA VAL A 68 -4.18 -3.34 -12.51
C VAL A 68 -2.77 -2.80 -12.32
N ILE A 69 -2.42 -1.75 -13.08
CA ILE A 69 -1.13 -1.05 -12.95
C ILE A 69 -1.19 -0.09 -11.75
N LYS A 70 -0.27 -0.24 -10.80
CA LYS A 70 -0.12 0.69 -9.67
C LYS A 70 0.98 1.68 -9.96
N TRP A 71 0.64 2.97 -9.94
CA TRP A 71 1.58 4.08 -10.09
C TRP A 71 1.83 4.73 -8.75
N ALA A 72 3.09 5.04 -8.46
CA ALA A 72 3.47 5.86 -7.32
C ALA A 72 4.83 6.50 -7.60
N PHE A 73 5.12 7.63 -6.95
CA PHE A 73 6.39 8.33 -7.18
C PHE A 73 7.58 7.53 -6.63
N ASN A 74 7.39 6.84 -5.51
CA ASN A 74 8.38 5.93 -4.93
C ASN A 74 7.83 4.51 -4.80
N ALA A 75 7.35 3.91 -5.88
CA ALA A 75 6.64 2.62 -5.87
C ALA A 75 7.24 1.47 -5.02
N GLN A 76 8.55 1.46 -4.73
CA GLN A 76 9.12 0.52 -3.76
C GLN A 76 8.59 0.77 -2.33
N PHE A 77 8.56 2.01 -1.88
CA PHE A 77 8.11 2.37 -0.54
C PHE A 77 6.64 2.03 -0.33
N GLU A 78 5.80 2.52 -1.24
CA GLU A 78 4.34 2.36 -1.24
C GLU A 78 3.98 0.87 -1.25
N ARG A 79 4.66 0.08 -2.10
CA ARG A 79 4.44 -1.37 -2.18
C ARG A 79 4.77 -2.09 -0.87
N VAL A 80 5.87 -1.76 -0.21
CA VAL A 80 6.28 -2.44 1.03
C VAL A 80 5.32 -2.10 2.17
N CYS A 81 5.00 -0.82 2.33
CA CYS A 81 4.05 -0.34 3.33
C CYS A 81 2.64 -0.92 3.13
N LEU A 82 2.12 -0.92 1.89
CA LEU A 82 0.81 -1.49 1.58
C LEU A 82 0.79 -3.02 1.71
N SER A 83 1.88 -3.71 1.39
CA SER A 83 1.96 -5.17 1.62
C SER A 83 1.85 -5.52 3.10
N ARG A 84 2.49 -4.73 3.97
CA ARG A 84 2.34 -4.83 5.43
C ARG A 84 0.89 -4.60 5.85
N TYR A 85 0.29 -3.49 5.43
CA TYR A 85 -1.09 -3.13 5.76
C TYR A 85 -2.09 -4.22 5.33
N LEU A 86 -1.99 -4.71 4.10
CA LEU A 86 -2.88 -5.74 3.55
C LEU A 86 -2.79 -7.05 4.33
N ARG A 87 -1.57 -7.47 4.69
CA ARG A 87 -1.35 -8.66 5.52
C ARG A 87 -2.01 -8.52 6.89
N ASP A 88 -1.84 -7.37 7.54
CA ASP A 88 -2.40 -7.12 8.87
C ASP A 88 -3.94 -7.08 8.84
N ASN A 89 -4.53 -6.71 7.70
CA ASN A 89 -5.97 -6.75 7.45
C ASN A 89 -6.47 -8.10 6.87
N GLY A 90 -5.65 -9.16 6.91
CA GLY A 90 -6.05 -10.51 6.51
C GLY A 90 -6.17 -10.74 4.99
N VAL A 91 -5.67 -9.81 4.18
CA VAL A 91 -5.67 -9.96 2.71
C VAL A 91 -4.50 -10.84 2.29
N SER A 92 -4.81 -11.99 1.67
CA SER A 92 -3.78 -12.91 1.16
C SER A 92 -3.12 -12.33 -0.08
N LEU A 93 -1.83 -11.99 0.02
CA LEU A 93 -1.01 -11.66 -1.15
C LEU A 93 -0.65 -12.95 -1.89
N LYS A 94 -1.00 -13.04 -3.18
CA LYS A 94 -0.60 -14.19 -4.01
C LYS A 94 0.92 -14.28 -4.01
N SER A 95 1.48 -15.38 -3.52
CA SER A 95 2.90 -15.65 -3.76
C SER A 95 3.09 -15.85 -5.26
N ARG A 96 3.91 -15.04 -5.91
CA ARG A 96 4.37 -15.35 -7.27
C ARG A 96 4.94 -16.77 -7.22
N ASN A 97 4.26 -17.72 -7.86
CA ASN A 97 4.83 -19.02 -8.15
C ASN A 97 6.12 -18.75 -8.93
N ARG A 98 7.26 -18.91 -8.28
CA ARG A 98 8.53 -19.09 -8.98
C ARG A 98 8.44 -20.48 -9.62
N SER A 99 7.73 -20.60 -10.73
CA SER A 99 7.97 -21.70 -11.66
C SER A 99 9.40 -21.51 -12.13
N GLY A 100 10.31 -22.29 -11.55
CA GLY A 100 11.68 -22.36 -11.98
C GLY A 100 11.73 -22.74 -13.46
N THR A 101 12.46 -21.93 -14.21
CA THR A 101 13.17 -22.30 -15.43
C THR A 101 14.56 -21.72 -15.31
#